data_AF-A0A9P6YE71-F1
#
_entry.id   AF-A0A9P6YE71-F1
#
_cell.length_a   1.000
_cell.length_b   1.000
_cell.length_c   1.000
_cell.angle_alpha   90.00
_cell.angle_beta   90.00
_cell.angle_gamma   90.00
#
_symmetry.space_group_name_H-M   'P 1'
#
loop_
_entity.id
_entity.type
_entity.pdbx_description
1 polymer ?
#
loop_
_entity_poly.entity_id
_entity_poly.type
_entity_poly.pdbx_seq_one_letter_code
_entity_poly.pdbx_strand_id
1 'polypeptide(L)'
;MILHAKDLGINPRIAMRWWKHYQETGRVACKKLQRHPGRLNSLAPEHEQRIQQIVEEGSQLCADDIIDSLKSQFEDLKILKPQIIYHLRNNILISIKKPTYNPMTRNSDNNLQTRSVWFMKWKGLDLGYTEN
;
A
#
# COMPACT_ATOMS: atom_id res chain seq x y z
N MET A 1 47.74 -5.79 11.59
CA MET A 1 46.31 -5.62 11.27
C MET A 1 45.40 -6.61 11.98
N ILE A 2 45.69 -7.93 11.96
CA ILE A 2 44.87 -8.95 12.64
C ILE A 2 44.80 -8.72 14.16
N LEU A 3 45.91 -8.29 14.77
CA LEU A 3 45.97 -7.97 16.20
C LEU A 3 45.05 -6.78 16.54
N HIS A 4 45.22 -5.65 15.84
CA HIS A 4 44.38 -4.46 16.03
C HIS A 4 42.89 -4.69 15.71
N ALA A 5 42.57 -5.64 14.83
CA ALA A 5 41.17 -5.99 14.54
C ALA A 5 40.49 -6.64 15.75
N LYS A 6 41.19 -7.51 16.50
CA LYS A 6 40.66 -8.12 17.72
C LYS A 6 40.46 -7.09 18.82
N ASP A 7 41.41 -6.16 18.97
CA ASP A 7 41.33 -5.08 19.96
C ASP A 7 40.13 -4.14 19.72
N LEU A 8 39.74 -3.98 18.46
CA LEU A 8 38.57 -3.19 18.05
C LEU A 8 37.26 -4.01 18.00
N GLY A 9 37.28 -5.29 18.38
CA GLY A 9 36.11 -6.18 18.31
C GLY A 9 35.64 -6.50 16.88
N ILE A 10 36.48 -6.25 15.88
CA ILE A 10 36.17 -6.48 14.46
C ILE A 10 36.64 -7.88 14.06
N ASN A 11 35.78 -8.63 13.36
CA ASN A 11 36.17 -9.94 12.85
C ASN A 11 37.41 -9.80 11.93
N PRO A 12 38.52 -10.53 12.18
CA PRO A 12 39.74 -10.42 11.39
C PRO A 12 39.54 -10.61 9.88
N ARG A 13 38.58 -11.44 9.46
CA ARG A 13 38.22 -11.62 8.04
C ARG A 13 37.59 -10.37 7.43
N ILE A 14 36.78 -9.63 8.20
CA ILE A 14 36.18 -8.37 7.76
C ILE A 14 37.26 -7.30 7.61
N ALA A 15 38.15 -7.18 8.60
CA ALA A 15 39.28 -6.25 8.55
C ALA A 15 40.19 -6.51 7.34
N MET A 16 40.51 -7.78 7.05
CA MET A 16 41.26 -8.14 5.85
C MET A 16 40.54 -7.78 4.54
N ARG A 17 39.21 -8.00 4.48
CA ARG A 17 38.41 -7.63 3.30
C ARG A 17 38.41 -6.11 3.08
N TRP A 18 38.26 -5.32 4.14
CA TRP A 18 38.33 -3.85 4.07
C TRP A 18 39.70 -3.36 3.64
N TRP A 19 40.76 -3.98 4.14
CA TRP A 19 42.12 -3.64 3.74
C TRP A 19 42.38 -3.91 2.25
N LYS A 20 41.97 -5.09 1.76
CA LYS A 20 42.09 -5.42 0.35
C LYS A 20 41.32 -4.41 -0.53
N HIS A 21 40.10 -4.06 -0.13
CA HIS A 21 39.31 -3.04 -0.83
C HIS A 21 40.00 -1.67 -0.84
N TYR A 22 40.61 -1.27 0.28
CA TYR A 22 41.36 -0.03 0.39
C TYR A 22 42.59 -0.03 -0.53
N GLN A 23 43.33 -1.13 -0.59
CA GLN A 23 44.47 -1.28 -1.51
C GLN A 23 44.05 -1.19 -2.98
N GLU A 24 42.89 -1.73 -3.34
CA GLU A 24 42.39 -1.75 -4.72
C GLU A 24 41.75 -0.42 -5.15
N THR A 25 41.07 0.29 -4.24
CA THR A 25 40.23 1.45 -4.59
C THR A 25 40.70 2.78 -3.98
N GLY A 26 41.63 2.75 -3.03
CA GLY A 26 42.06 3.91 -2.24
C GLY A 26 40.98 4.46 -1.31
N ARG A 27 39.84 3.79 -1.16
CA ARG A 27 38.69 4.25 -0.37
C ARG A 27 38.43 3.34 0.81
N VAL A 28 38.01 3.95 1.92
CA VAL A 28 37.59 3.20 3.11
C VAL A 28 36.32 2.41 2.77
N ALA A 29 36.32 1.12 3.06
CA ALA A 29 35.17 0.25 2.85
C ALA A 29 34.03 0.63 3.82
N CYS A 30 33.18 1.56 3.42
CA CYS A 30 31.96 1.88 4.15
C CYS A 30 30.86 0.86 3.82
N LYS A 31 29.99 0.59 4.79
CA LYS A 31 28.76 -0.18 4.54
C LYS A 31 27.98 0.59 3.48
N LYS A 32 27.82 0.01 2.28
CA LYS A 32 27.00 0.62 1.23
C LYS A 32 25.60 0.84 1.81
N LEU A 33 25.21 2.11 1.92
CA LEU A 33 23.85 2.52 2.27
C LEU A 33 22.84 2.20 1.17
N GLN A 34 23.32 1.72 0.00
CA GLN A 34 22.47 1.08 -0.99
C GLN A 34 21.73 -0.06 -0.30
N ARG A 35 20.46 0.19 0.03
CA ARG A 35 19.48 -0.86 0.27
C ARG A 35 19.67 -1.83 -0.88
N HIS A 36 19.99 -3.08 -0.57
CA HIS A 36 19.85 -4.13 -1.57
C HIS A 36 18.47 -3.93 -2.18
N PRO A 37 18.35 -3.80 -3.52
CA PRO A 37 17.03 -3.77 -4.12
C PRO A 37 16.35 -5.01 -3.55
N GLY A 38 15.26 -4.80 -2.83
CA GLY A 38 14.50 -5.89 -2.27
C GLY A 38 14.10 -6.85 -3.40
N ARG A 39 13.50 -7.98 -3.03
CA ARG A 39 12.93 -8.88 -4.03
C ARG A 39 12.12 -8.06 -5.05
N LEU A 40 12.44 -8.21 -6.33
CA LEU A 40 11.74 -7.53 -7.41
C LEU A 40 10.23 -7.74 -7.21
N ASN A 41 9.45 -6.66 -7.24
CA ASN A 41 8.00 -6.75 -7.13
C ASN A 41 7.50 -7.73 -8.18
N SER A 42 6.61 -8.64 -7.77
CA SER A 42 6.06 -9.70 -8.64
C SER A 42 5.05 -9.19 -9.68
N LEU A 43 4.93 -7.87 -9.83
CA LEU A 43 4.00 -7.22 -10.76
C LEU A 43 4.83 -6.79 -11.98
N ALA A 44 4.63 -7.45 -13.11
CA ALA A 44 5.14 -6.95 -14.38
C ALA A 44 4.23 -5.80 -14.89
N PRO A 45 4.67 -5.00 -15.87
CA PRO A 45 3.91 -3.84 -16.37
C PRO A 45 2.49 -4.18 -16.85
N GLU A 46 2.28 -5.38 -17.41
CA GLU A 46 0.97 -5.88 -17.86
C GLU A 46 -0.04 -6.00 -16.70
N HIS A 47 0.44 -6.41 -15.53
CA HIS A 47 -0.39 -6.51 -14.33
C HIS A 47 -0.76 -5.12 -13.81
N GLU A 48 0.16 -4.16 -13.88
CA GLU A 48 -0.07 -2.78 -13.45
C GLU A 48 -1.15 -2.12 -14.32
N GLN A 49 -1.08 -2.31 -15.65
CA GLN A 49 -2.11 -1.82 -16.58
C GLN A 49 -3.49 -2.40 -16.24
N ARG A 50 -3.56 -3.69 -15.93
CA ARG A 50 -4.82 -4.33 -15.55
C ARG A 50 -5.37 -3.77 -14.24
N ILE A 51 -4.52 -3.56 -13.24
CA ILE A 51 -4.93 -2.96 -11.95
C ILE A 51 -5.47 -1.54 -12.19
N GLN A 52 -4.82 -0.75 -13.04
CA GLN A 52 -5.26 0.61 -13.34
C GLN A 52 -6.64 0.61 -14.02
N GLN A 53 -6.85 -0.25 -15.02
CA GLN A 53 -8.15 -0.38 -15.69
C GLN A 53 -9.26 -0.75 -14.69
N ILE A 54 -9.00 -1.73 -13.82
CA ILE A 54 -9.95 -2.18 -12.79
C ILE A 54 -10.33 -1.02 -11.87
N VAL A 55 -9.34 -0.24 -11.43
CA VAL A 55 -9.52 0.93 -10.56
C VAL A 55 -10.32 2.04 -11.24
N GLU A 56 -10.09 2.28 -12.54
CA GLU A 56 -10.83 3.28 -13.31
C GLU A 56 -12.29 2.88 -13.53
N GLU A 57 -12.56 1.59 -13.73
CA GLU A 57 -13.90 1.04 -13.92
C GLU A 57 -14.72 0.98 -12.62
N GLY A 58 -14.08 0.76 -11.47
CA GLY A 58 -14.78 0.46 -10.22
C GLY A 58 -14.52 1.43 -9.06
N SER A 59 -15.56 2.16 -8.63
CA SER A 59 -15.48 3.07 -7.47
C SER A 59 -15.56 2.38 -6.09
N GLN A 60 -15.87 1.07 -6.03
CA GLN A 60 -16.12 0.33 -4.79
C GLN A 60 -15.37 -1.00 -4.66
N LEU A 61 -14.25 -1.15 -5.36
CA LEU A 61 -13.55 -2.44 -5.42
C LEU A 61 -12.78 -2.76 -4.13
N CYS A 62 -12.87 -4.02 -3.72
CA CYS A 62 -12.04 -4.58 -2.67
C CYS A 62 -10.71 -5.08 -3.26
N ALA A 63 -9.68 -5.17 -2.42
CA ALA A 63 -8.43 -5.81 -2.79
C ALA A 63 -8.63 -7.28 -3.20
N ASP A 64 -9.65 -7.97 -2.68
CA ASP A 64 -9.97 -9.34 -3.09
C ASP A 64 -10.47 -9.39 -4.54
N ASP A 65 -11.36 -8.47 -4.93
CA ASP A 65 -11.88 -8.38 -6.31
C ASP A 65 -10.75 -8.14 -7.32
N ILE A 66 -9.77 -7.31 -6.95
CA ILE A 66 -8.59 -7.05 -7.79
C ILE A 66 -7.73 -8.31 -7.92
N ILE A 67 -7.52 -9.06 -6.82
CA ILE A 67 -6.74 -10.31 -6.84
C ILE A 67 -7.42 -11.36 -7.72
N ASP A 68 -8.74 -11.50 -7.60
CA ASP A 68 -9.50 -12.49 -8.35
C ASP A 68 -9.53 -12.14 -9.84
N SER A 69 -9.69 -10.87 -10.19
CA SER A 69 -9.60 -10.42 -11.58
C SER A 69 -8.21 -10.66 -12.17
N LEU A 70 -7.15 -10.40 -11.40
CA LEU A 70 -5.78 -10.65 -11.81
C LEU A 70 -5.50 -12.14 -12.00
N LYS A 71 -5.95 -13.00 -11.08
CA LYS A 71 -5.77 -14.46 -11.22
C LYS A 71 -6.57 -15.03 -12.39
N SER A 72 -7.74 -14.48 -12.67
CA SER A 72 -8.56 -14.90 -13.82
C SER A 72 -7.87 -14.61 -15.16
N GLN A 73 -7.05 -13.57 -15.23
CA GLN A 73 -6.35 -13.19 -16.45
C GLN A 73 -4.92 -13.74 -16.52
N PHE A 74 -4.31 -13.97 -15.36
CA PHE A 74 -2.94 -14.44 -15.21
C PHE A 74 -2.91 -15.67 -14.30
N GLU A 75 -3.01 -16.86 -14.90
CA GLU A 75 -3.23 -18.13 -14.20
C GLU A 75 -2.07 -18.50 -13.24
N ASP A 76 -0.83 -18.10 -13.57
CA ASP A 76 0.37 -18.39 -12.78
C ASP A 76 0.68 -17.34 -11.70
N LEU A 77 -0.18 -16.33 -11.54
CA LEU A 77 0.12 -15.15 -10.73
C LEU A 77 -0.09 -15.41 -9.23
N LYS A 78 1.02 -15.59 -8.51
CA LYS A 78 1.03 -15.73 -7.05
C LYS A 78 1.14 -14.38 -6.36
N ILE A 79 -0.02 -13.72 -6.20
CA ILE A 79 -0.14 -12.46 -5.48
C ILE A 79 -0.87 -12.64 -4.16
N LEU A 80 -0.33 -12.03 -3.10
CA LEU A 80 -0.97 -11.91 -1.80
C LEU A 80 -1.66 -10.55 -1.64
N LYS A 81 -2.75 -10.53 -0.86
CA LYS A 81 -3.52 -9.31 -0.55
C LYS A 81 -2.69 -8.13 -0.01
N PRO A 82 -1.72 -8.33 0.91
CA PRO A 82 -0.86 -7.24 1.37
C PRO A 82 -0.02 -6.60 0.25
N GLN A 83 0.36 -7.37 -0.78
CA GLN A 83 1.13 -6.84 -1.91
C GLN A 83 0.26 -5.91 -2.76
N ILE A 84 -1.00 -6.26 -3.03
CA ILE A 84 -1.96 -5.38 -3.72
C ILE A 84 -2.23 -4.12 -2.90
N ILE A 85 -2.49 -4.27 -1.59
CA ILE A 85 -2.73 -3.11 -0.71
C ILE A 85 -1.53 -2.16 -0.71
N TYR A 86 -0.31 -2.70 -0.61
CA TYR A 86 0.91 -1.91 -0.66
C TYR A 86 1.07 -1.22 -2.03
N HIS A 87 0.81 -1.92 -3.12
CA HIS A 87 0.92 -1.40 -4.47
C HIS A 87 -0.10 -0.28 -4.74
N LEU A 88 -1.37 -0.50 -4.41
CA LEU A 88 -2.43 0.50 -4.53
C LEU A 88 -2.09 1.78 -3.75
N ARG A 89 -1.55 1.63 -2.55
CA ARG A 89 -1.21 2.77 -1.69
C ARG A 89 0.03 3.54 -2.16
N ASN A 90 1.09 2.86 -2.58
CA ASN A 90 2.39 3.50 -2.84
C ASN A 90 2.62 3.83 -4.32
N ASN A 91 2.07 3.04 -5.24
CA ASN A 91 2.29 3.23 -6.68
C ASN A 91 1.12 3.97 -7.33
N ILE A 92 -0.12 3.59 -6.99
CA ILE A 92 -1.34 4.19 -7.56
C ILE A 92 -1.88 5.34 -6.68
N LEU A 93 -1.35 5.50 -5.46
CA LEU A 93 -1.70 6.57 -4.51
C LEU A 93 -3.18 6.56 -4.06
N ILE A 94 -3.80 5.38 -4.02
CA ILE A 94 -5.18 5.21 -3.55
C ILE A 94 -5.21 4.82 -2.08
N SER A 95 -6.06 5.52 -1.32
CA SER A 95 -6.37 5.15 0.06
C SER A 95 -7.52 4.14 0.09
N ILE A 96 -7.24 2.92 0.51
CA ILE A 96 -8.25 1.90 0.75
C ILE A 96 -9.03 2.27 2.02
N LYS A 97 -10.32 2.58 1.88
CA LYS A 97 -11.23 2.86 3.00
C LYS A 97 -12.02 1.61 3.35
N LYS A 98 -12.35 1.44 4.63
CA LYS A 98 -13.31 0.42 5.05
C LYS A 98 -14.71 0.80 4.55
N PRO A 99 -15.44 -0.11 3.90
CA PRO A 99 -16.83 0.16 3.51
C PRO A 99 -17.68 0.37 4.76
N THR A 100 -18.57 1.37 4.69
CA THR A 100 -19.58 1.62 5.72
C THR A 100 -20.89 1.01 5.27
N TYR A 101 -21.37 0.00 5.99
CA TYR A 101 -22.65 -0.64 5.69
C TYR A 101 -23.79 0.13 6.34
N ASN A 102 -24.86 0.34 5.59
CA ASN A 102 -26.11 0.90 6.09
C ASN A 102 -27.23 -0.14 5.94
N PRO A 103 -28.25 -0.13 6.81
CA PRO A 103 -29.39 -1.02 6.68
C PRO A 103 -30.05 -0.85 5.32
N MET A 104 -30.42 -1.96 4.67
CA MET A 104 -31.09 -1.90 3.36
C MET A 104 -32.41 -1.13 3.45
N THR A 105 -33.11 -1.27 4.58
CA THR A 105 -34.30 -0.47 4.90
C THR A 105 -34.01 1.03 4.89
N ARG A 106 -32.87 1.51 5.37
CA ARG A 106 -32.50 2.95 5.35
C ARG A 106 -32.34 3.49 3.92
N ASN A 107 -31.92 2.64 3.00
CA ASN A 107 -31.66 2.97 1.61
C ASN A 107 -32.81 2.57 0.67
N SER A 108 -33.97 2.17 1.21
CA SER A 108 -35.15 1.94 0.37
C SER A 108 -35.67 3.26 -0.19
N ASP A 109 -36.20 3.23 -1.41
CA ASP A 109 -36.72 4.43 -2.09
C ASP A 109 -37.72 5.19 -1.22
N ASN A 110 -38.64 4.48 -0.56
CA ASN A 110 -39.63 5.09 0.31
C ASN A 110 -39.00 5.83 1.51
N ASN A 111 -37.97 5.25 2.13
CA ASN A 111 -37.30 5.86 3.27
C ASN A 111 -36.37 7.01 2.84
N LEU A 112 -35.77 6.94 1.65
CA LEU A 112 -35.03 8.05 1.06
C LEU A 112 -35.96 9.23 0.74
N GLN A 113 -37.10 8.96 0.12
CA GLN A 113 -38.13 9.97 -0.17
C GLN A 113 -38.62 10.63 1.12
N THR A 114 -38.96 9.82 2.12
CA THR A 114 -39.44 10.30 3.42
C THR A 114 -38.42 11.22 4.09
N ARG A 115 -37.14 10.81 4.13
CA ARG A 115 -36.05 11.63 4.68
C ARG A 115 -35.85 12.93 3.90
N SER A 116 -35.96 12.89 2.59
CA SER A 116 -35.86 14.08 1.73
C SER A 116 -36.98 15.07 2.02
N VAL A 117 -38.22 14.60 2.06
CA VAL A 117 -39.40 15.43 2.39
C VAL A 117 -39.28 16.02 3.80
N TRP A 118 -38.86 15.20 4.76
CA TRP A 118 -38.67 15.65 6.14
C TRP A 118 -37.57 16.72 6.22
N PHE A 119 -36.43 16.50 5.58
CA PHE A 119 -35.35 17.49 5.49
C PHE A 119 -35.85 18.80 4.88
N MET A 120 -36.55 18.75 3.74
CA MET A 120 -37.07 19.96 3.09
C MET A 120 -38.07 20.72 3.95
N LYS A 121 -38.89 20.02 4.74
CA LYS A 121 -39.83 20.64 5.69
C LYS A 121 -39.12 21.43 6.79
N TRP A 122 -37.98 20.94 7.27
CA TRP A 122 -37.28 21.50 8.42
C TRP A 122 -36.06 22.36 8.08
N LYS A 123 -35.55 22.32 6.85
CA LYS A 123 -34.34 23.04 6.40
C LYS A 123 -34.37 24.56 6.68
N GLY A 124 -35.56 25.16 6.75
CA GLY A 124 -35.76 26.59 7.01
C GLY A 124 -36.19 26.94 8.43
N LEU A 125 -36.40 25.95 9.30
CA LEU A 125 -36.74 26.19 10.72
C LEU A 125 -35.44 26.04 11.53
N ASP A 126 -34.96 27.14 12.11
CA ASP A 126 -33.88 27.06 13.08
C ASP A 126 -34.41 26.32 14.31
N LEU A 127 -34.04 25.05 14.43
CA LEU A 127 -34.62 24.12 15.39
C LEU A 127 -34.11 24.34 16.83
N GLY A 128 -33.31 25.39 17.08
CA GLY A 128 -32.89 25.80 18.43
C GLY A 128 -32.27 24.66 19.24
N TYR A 129 -31.70 23.64 18.58
CA TYR A 129 -31.27 22.37 19.20
C TYR A 129 -30.06 22.54 20.12
N THR A 130 -29.52 23.76 20.21
CA THR A 130 -28.42 24.16 21.08
C THR A 130 -28.87 24.99 22.29
N GLU A 131 -30.15 25.33 22.40
CA GLU A 131 -30.69 26.08 23.54
C GLU A 131 -31.39 25.12 24.51
N ASN A 132 -30.82 24.96 25.71
CA ASN A 132 -31.38 24.22 26.85
C ASN A 132 -31.90 25.20 27.90
#